data_AF-A0A813DG06-F1
#
_entry.id   AF-A0A813DG06-F1
#
_cell.length_a   1.000
_cell.length_b   1.000
_cell.length_c   1.000
_cell.angle_alpha   90.00
_cell.angle_beta   90.00
_cell.angle_gamma   90.00
#
_symmetry.space_group_name_H-M   'P 1'
#
loop_
_entity.id
_entity.type
_entity.pdbx_description
1 polymer ?
#
loop_
_entity_poly.entity_id
_entity_poly.type
_entity_poly.pdbx_seq_one_letter_code
_entity_poly.pdbx_strand_id
1 'polypeptide(L)'
;MAVEQQNGGAAHEEIEKRIKALNKKLKQIEGLKEKGTDQLDAEAQEKVASEAALRKEVKELEAQKKNGKRPAAAAAAAEPPTPVAVEEAPAAPEEPEPVVEEKAPEPELNDEEKEKRAKGIRKKLAQIEKLKEKDFASLEPEAKAK
;
A
#
# COMPACT_ATOMS: atom_id res chain seq x y z
N MET A 1 6.34 13.35 -43.43
CA MET A 1 6.79 12.42 -42.38
C MET A 1 6.66 13.15 -41.05
N ALA A 2 5.59 12.89 -40.29
CA ALA A 2 5.40 13.44 -38.95
C ALA A 2 4.39 12.56 -38.20
N VAL A 3 4.85 11.42 -37.68
CA VAL A 3 4.09 10.57 -36.75
C VAL A 3 5.07 10.06 -35.70
N GLU A 4 5.43 10.90 -34.71
CA GLU A 4 6.35 10.46 -33.66
C GLU A 4 6.12 11.12 -32.29
N GLN A 5 4.88 11.46 -31.91
CA GLN A 5 4.61 12.09 -30.60
C GLN A 5 3.42 11.54 -29.78
N GLN A 6 2.86 10.36 -30.08
CA GLN A 6 1.72 9.85 -29.29
C GLN A 6 2.07 8.87 -28.15
N ASN A 7 3.33 8.43 -27.99
CA ASN A 7 3.68 7.45 -26.94
C ASN A 7 3.96 8.04 -25.55
N GLY A 8 3.99 9.37 -25.38
CA GLY A 8 4.25 9.98 -24.08
C GLY A 8 3.08 9.89 -23.10
N GLY A 9 1.84 10.07 -23.58
CA GLY A 9 0.64 10.16 -22.72
C GLY A 9 0.33 8.85 -21.97
N ALA A 10 0.37 7.72 -22.67
CA ALA A 10 0.06 6.41 -22.08
C ALA A 10 1.04 6.05 -20.94
N ALA A 11 2.33 6.34 -21.11
CA ALA A 11 3.34 6.05 -20.10
C ALA A 11 3.11 6.84 -18.80
N HIS A 12 2.70 8.11 -18.89
CA HIS A 12 2.37 8.91 -17.71
C HIS A 12 1.14 8.36 -16.97
N GLU A 13 0.11 7.94 -17.69
CA GLU A 13 -1.09 7.35 -17.09
C GLU A 13 -0.82 6.01 -16.39
N GLU A 14 0.06 5.17 -16.96
CA GLU A 14 0.48 3.91 -16.34
C GLU A 14 1.27 4.14 -15.05
N ILE A 15 2.18 5.12 -15.05
CA ILE A 15 2.94 5.52 -13.86
C ILE A 15 2.00 6.01 -12.76
N GLU A 16 1.02 6.85 -13.09
CA GLU A 16 0.04 7.34 -12.11
C GLU A 16 -0.80 6.22 -11.50
N LYS A 17 -1.25 5.26 -12.33
CA LYS A 17 -1.99 4.09 -11.85
C LYS A 17 -1.13 3.27 -10.89
N ARG A 18 0.15 3.10 -11.21
CA ARG A 18 1.12 2.36 -10.38
C ARG A 18 1.40 3.07 -9.06
N ILE A 19 1.63 4.39 -9.08
CA ILE A 19 1.76 5.21 -7.86
C ILE A 19 0.52 5.09 -6.98
N LYS A 20 -0.69 5.18 -7.55
CA LYS A 20 -1.96 5.01 -6.80
C LYS A 20 -2.05 3.62 -6.16
N ALA A 21 -1.65 2.57 -6.87
CA ALA A 21 -1.64 1.21 -6.33
C ALA A 21 -0.64 1.04 -5.18
N LEU A 22 0.58 1.57 -5.33
CA LEU A 22 1.61 1.53 -4.28
C LEU A 22 1.20 2.34 -3.05
N ASN A 23 0.61 3.52 -3.23
CA ASN A 23 0.07 4.33 -2.12
C ASN A 23 -1.05 3.60 -1.36
N LYS A 24 -1.89 2.82 -2.06
CA LYS A 24 -2.89 1.96 -1.39
C LYS A 24 -2.22 0.88 -0.54
N LYS A 25 -1.15 0.23 -1.03
CA LYS A 25 -0.38 -0.75 -0.26
C LYS A 25 0.27 -0.12 0.97
N LEU A 26 0.89 1.06 0.82
CA LEU A 26 1.46 1.81 1.94
C LEU A 26 0.41 2.13 3.02
N LYS A 27 -0.77 2.57 2.61
CA LYS A 27 -1.88 2.84 3.55
C LYS A 27 -2.37 1.58 4.27
N GLN A 28 -2.38 0.43 3.60
CA GLN A 28 -2.70 -0.86 4.24
C GLN A 28 -1.64 -1.21 5.29
N ILE A 29 -0.37 -1.04 4.95
CA ILE A 29 0.76 -1.28 5.86
C ILE A 29 0.70 -0.35 7.07
N GLU A 30 0.43 0.94 6.89
CA GLU A 30 0.23 1.89 8.00
C GLU A 30 -0.89 1.40 8.94
N GLY A 31 -2.03 0.97 8.39
CA GLY A 31 -3.11 0.41 9.19
C GLY A 31 -2.77 -0.93 9.88
N LEU A 32 -1.79 -1.69 9.39
CA LEU A 32 -1.25 -2.88 10.07
C LEU A 32 -0.31 -2.46 11.21
N LYS A 33 0.52 -1.45 10.99
CA LYS A 33 1.43 -0.90 12.02
C LYS A 33 0.65 -0.27 13.18
N GLU A 34 -0.43 0.45 12.89
CA GLU A 34 -1.32 1.04 13.91
C GLU A 34 -1.97 -0.02 14.81
N LYS A 35 -2.20 -1.24 14.30
CA LYS A 35 -2.75 -2.35 15.08
C LYS A 35 -1.72 -3.04 15.99
N GLY A 36 -0.45 -2.68 15.88
CA GLY A 36 0.66 -3.29 16.62
C GLY A 36 1.37 -4.35 15.79
N THR A 37 2.68 -4.18 15.62
CA THR A 37 3.50 -5.04 14.73
C THR A 37 3.75 -6.42 15.34
N ASP A 38 3.61 -6.53 16.66
CA ASP A 38 3.81 -7.75 17.45
C ASP A 38 2.65 -8.74 17.36
N GLN A 39 1.48 -8.31 16.87
CA GLN A 39 0.28 -9.14 16.70
C GLN A 39 0.02 -9.53 15.24
N LEU A 40 0.94 -9.20 14.33
CA LEU A 40 0.82 -9.49 12.92
C LEU A 40 1.39 -10.87 12.59
N ASP A 41 0.69 -11.63 11.74
CA ASP A 41 1.21 -12.87 11.15
C ASP A 41 2.49 -12.60 10.32
N ALA A 42 3.30 -13.64 10.11
CA ALA A 42 4.58 -13.54 9.40
C ALA A 42 4.45 -12.85 8.02
N GLU A 43 3.38 -13.16 7.27
CA GLU A 43 3.11 -12.53 5.97
C GLU A 43 2.82 -11.03 6.10
N ALA A 44 2.12 -10.61 7.15
CA ALA A 44 1.83 -9.20 7.40
C ALA A 44 3.08 -8.44 7.85
N GLN A 45 3.96 -9.08 8.63
CA GLN A 45 5.26 -8.52 9.00
C GLN A 45 6.17 -8.33 7.77
N GLU A 46 6.18 -9.28 6.82
CA GLU A 46 6.94 -9.15 5.57
C GLU A 46 6.44 -7.97 4.71
N LYS A 47 5.12 -7.74 4.68
CA LYS A 47 4.53 -6.56 4.02
C LYS A 47 4.96 -5.25 4.70
N VAL A 48 5.02 -5.23 6.03
CA VAL A 48 5.52 -4.08 6.80
C VAL A 48 7.01 -3.85 6.52
N ALA A 49 7.82 -4.91 6.47
CA ALA A 49 9.23 -4.82 6.11
C ALA A 49 9.44 -4.25 4.69
N SER A 50 8.53 -4.59 3.76
CA SER A 50 8.53 -4.08 2.38
C SER A 50 8.10 -2.61 2.24
N GLU A 51 7.62 -1.95 3.31
CA GLU A 51 7.19 -0.54 3.29
C GLU A 51 8.26 0.40 2.73
N ALA A 52 9.52 0.20 3.16
CA ALA A 52 10.63 1.03 2.74
C ALA A 52 10.91 0.91 1.23
N ALA A 53 10.79 -0.30 0.67
CA ALA A 53 10.94 -0.55 -0.76
C ALA A 53 9.81 0.10 -1.56
N LEU A 54 8.56 -0.05 -1.11
CA LEU A 54 7.39 0.55 -1.76
C LEU A 54 7.47 2.08 -1.76
N ARG A 55 7.96 2.71 -0.68
CA ARG A 55 8.20 4.17 -0.65
C ARG A 55 9.28 4.63 -1.63
N LYS A 56 10.33 3.84 -1.83
CA LYS A 56 11.36 4.12 -2.84
C LYS A 56 10.75 4.07 -4.25
N GLU A 57 10.02 3.00 -4.56
CA GLU A 57 9.39 2.83 -5.88
C GLU A 57 8.39 3.96 -6.19
N VAL A 58 7.62 4.43 -5.20
CA VAL A 58 6.75 5.61 -5.37
C VAL A 58 7.57 6.85 -5.76
N LYS A 59 8.65 7.15 -5.02
CA LYS A 59 9.50 8.32 -5.31
C LYS A 59 10.12 8.25 -6.70
N GLU A 60 10.59 7.06 -7.10
CA GLU A 60 11.16 6.84 -8.42
C GLU A 60 10.12 7.07 -9.52
N LEU A 61 8.92 6.50 -9.37
CA LEU A 61 7.81 6.68 -10.30
C LEU A 61 7.35 8.15 -10.35
N GLU A 62 7.33 8.88 -9.22
CA GLU A 62 7.01 10.30 -9.19
C GLU A 62 8.07 11.14 -9.91
N ALA A 63 9.36 10.84 -9.69
CA ALA A 63 10.46 11.48 -10.41
C ALA A 63 10.38 11.18 -11.92
N GLN A 64 10.05 9.95 -12.27
CA GLN A 64 9.88 9.50 -13.65
C GLN A 64 8.72 10.23 -14.33
N LYS A 65 7.59 10.37 -13.62
CA LYS A 65 6.44 11.16 -14.08
C LYS A 65 6.83 12.61 -14.33
N LYS A 66 7.67 13.20 -13.48
CA LYS A 66 8.11 14.60 -13.62
C LYS A 66 9.09 14.79 -14.78
N ASN A 67 9.99 13.84 -14.99
CA ASN A 67 11.07 13.96 -15.98
C ASN A 67 10.72 13.37 -17.36
N GLY A 68 9.54 12.74 -17.51
CA GLY A 68 9.08 12.12 -18.76
C GLY A 68 9.97 10.98 -19.26
N LYS A 69 10.97 10.58 -18.48
CA LYS A 69 11.99 9.61 -18.88
C LYS A 69 11.66 8.27 -18.27
N ARG A 70 11.22 7.33 -19.10
CA ARG A 70 10.98 5.93 -18.72
C ARG A 70 12.27 5.31 -18.14
N PRO A 71 12.23 4.50 -17.06
CA PRO A 71 13.43 3.88 -16.57
C PRO A 71 13.71 2.76 -17.58
N ALA A 72 14.74 2.96 -18.40
CA ALA A 72 15.41 1.82 -18.97
C ALA A 72 15.86 0.98 -17.77
N ALA A 73 15.42 -0.27 -17.72
CA ALA A 73 15.84 -1.23 -16.71
C ALA A 73 17.39 -1.26 -16.62
N ALA A 74 17.95 -0.55 -15.64
CA ALA A 74 19.36 -0.51 -15.22
C ALA A 74 19.41 0.45 -14.02
N ALA A 75 19.86 0.12 -12.81
CA ALA A 75 20.66 -0.98 -12.28
C ALA A 75 20.24 -1.13 -10.79
N ALA A 76 20.14 -2.30 -10.15
CA ALA A 76 21.10 -3.39 -10.07
C ALA A 76 22.55 -2.91 -9.82
N ALA A 77 22.76 -1.96 -8.89
CA ALA A 77 23.98 -1.83 -8.09
C ALA A 77 23.85 -0.72 -7.02
N ALA A 78 24.33 -1.01 -5.81
CA ALA A 78 24.66 -0.11 -4.69
C ALA A 78 23.47 0.35 -3.81
N GLU A 79 23.29 -0.06 -2.54
CA GLU A 79 24.08 -0.89 -1.62
C GLU A 79 23.09 -1.57 -0.64
N PRO A 80 23.28 -2.84 -0.26
CA PRO A 80 22.52 -3.44 0.82
C PRO A 80 22.92 -2.76 2.14
N PRO A 81 21.97 -2.29 2.98
CA PRO A 81 22.32 -1.92 4.35
C PRO A 81 22.82 -3.19 5.04
N THR A 82 24.09 -3.19 5.41
CA THR A 82 24.71 -4.20 6.26
C THR A 82 23.88 -4.37 7.54
N PRO A 83 23.23 -5.52 7.81
CA PRO A 83 22.83 -5.85 9.17
C PRO A 83 24.12 -6.13 9.94
N VAL A 84 24.47 -5.21 10.83
CA VAL A 84 25.55 -5.39 11.79
C VAL A 84 25.06 -6.37 12.86
N ALA A 85 25.88 -7.39 13.12
CA ALA A 85 25.91 -8.26 14.30
C ALA A 85 24.80 -9.31 14.47
N VAL A 86 25.13 -10.58 14.16
CA VAL A 86 25.16 -11.66 15.17
C VAL A 86 26.37 -12.55 14.87
N GLU A 87 27.33 -12.49 15.76
CA GLU A 87 28.36 -13.50 16.01
C GLU A 87 27.69 -14.69 16.72
N GLU A 88 27.57 -15.85 16.08
CA GLU A 88 27.62 -17.16 16.76
C GLU A 88 27.83 -18.32 15.76
N ALA A 89 28.99 -18.99 15.92
CA ALA A 89 29.33 -20.40 15.69
C ALA A 89 28.89 -21.19 14.41
N PRO A 90 29.83 -21.87 13.73
CA PRO A 90 29.58 -22.79 12.62
C PRO A 90 29.48 -24.27 13.08
N ALA A 91 28.51 -25.02 12.55
CA ALA A 91 28.58 -26.48 12.35
C ALA A 91 27.31 -26.94 11.59
N ALA A 92 27.36 -27.17 10.28
CA ALA A 92 27.63 -28.46 9.64
C ALA A 92 26.32 -29.05 9.03
N PRO A 93 26.41 -29.86 7.95
CA PRO A 93 25.44 -29.91 6.84
C PRO A 93 24.60 -31.19 6.79
N GLU A 94 23.41 -31.14 6.20
CA GLU A 94 22.67 -32.30 5.62
C GLU A 94 21.51 -31.75 4.76
N GLU A 95 21.67 -31.77 3.44
CA GLU A 95 20.96 -32.64 2.48
C GLU A 95 19.58 -32.13 2.02
N PRO A 96 19.35 -32.05 0.68
CA PRO A 96 18.14 -31.48 0.11
C PRO A 96 17.06 -32.55 -0.08
N GLU A 97 15.86 -32.32 0.44
CA GLU A 97 14.66 -33.10 0.09
C GLU A 97 13.54 -32.21 -0.48
N PRO A 98 12.70 -32.78 -1.37
CA PRO A 98 12.10 -32.07 -2.50
C PRO A 98 10.71 -31.50 -2.22
N VAL A 99 10.45 -30.37 -2.90
CA VAL A 99 9.18 -29.96 -3.53
C VAL A 99 7.92 -30.69 -3.06
N VAL A 100 7.17 -30.04 -2.16
CA VAL A 100 5.71 -30.20 -2.10
C VAL A 100 5.08 -28.90 -2.54
N GLU A 101 4.62 -28.91 -3.79
CA GLU A 101 3.73 -27.95 -4.40
C GLU A 101 2.38 -27.98 -3.67
N GLU A 102 2.31 -27.30 -2.52
CA GLU A 102 1.04 -27.04 -1.84
C GLU A 102 0.49 -25.70 -2.33
N LYS A 103 -0.42 -25.83 -3.28
CA LYS A 103 -1.36 -24.82 -3.76
C LYS A 103 -1.94 -24.02 -2.58
N ALA A 104 -1.34 -22.86 -2.31
CA ALA A 104 -1.83 -21.90 -1.34
C ALA A 104 -3.28 -21.53 -1.69
N PRO A 105 -4.25 -21.69 -0.77
CA PRO A 105 -5.56 -21.10 -0.94
C PRO A 105 -5.38 -19.58 -0.94
N GLU A 106 -5.70 -18.95 -2.06
CA GLU A 106 -5.91 -17.51 -2.10
C GLU A 106 -6.87 -17.15 -0.94
N PRO A 107 -6.58 -16.12 -0.12
CA PRO A 107 -7.52 -15.66 0.88
C PRO A 107 -8.71 -15.02 0.16
N GLU A 108 -9.66 -15.84 -0.29
CA GLU A 108 -11.00 -15.42 -0.64
C GLU A 108 -11.58 -14.75 0.61
N LEU A 109 -11.64 -13.43 0.58
CA LEU A 109 -12.46 -12.65 1.49
C LEU A 109 -13.88 -13.22 1.41
N ASN A 110 -14.23 -14.09 2.35
CA ASN A 110 -15.54 -14.72 2.49
C ASN A 110 -16.61 -13.65 2.34
N ASP A 111 -17.62 -13.88 1.50
CA ASP A 111 -18.65 -12.89 1.20
C ASP A 111 -19.41 -12.42 2.45
N GLU A 112 -19.40 -13.23 3.51
CA GLU A 112 -19.92 -12.89 4.82
C GLU A 112 -19.18 -11.71 5.49
N GLU A 113 -17.86 -11.62 5.36
CA GLU A 113 -17.09 -10.50 5.91
C GLU A 113 -17.32 -9.21 5.12
N LYS A 114 -17.46 -9.31 3.80
CA LYS A 114 -17.82 -8.17 2.93
C LYS A 114 -19.18 -7.60 3.32
N GLU A 115 -20.16 -8.47 3.61
CA GLU A 115 -21.50 -8.03 3.99
C GLU A 115 -21.52 -7.33 5.37
N LYS A 116 -20.84 -7.90 6.38
CA LYS A 116 -20.71 -7.28 7.71
C LYS A 116 -20.02 -5.91 7.62
N ARG A 117 -18.96 -5.81 6.80
CA ARG A 117 -18.24 -4.54 6.55
C ARG A 117 -19.13 -3.52 5.84
N ALA A 118 -19.91 -3.94 4.84
CA ALA A 118 -20.85 -3.07 4.13
C ALA A 118 -21.94 -2.52 5.06
N LYS A 119 -22.50 -3.35 5.94
CA LYS A 119 -23.48 -2.92 6.96
C LYS A 119 -22.86 -1.91 7.94
N GLY A 120 -21.63 -2.18 8.39
CA GLY A 120 -20.89 -1.26 9.26
C GLY A 120 -20.62 0.11 8.60
N ILE A 121 -20.22 0.10 7.32
CA ILE A 121 -20.01 1.33 6.55
C ILE A 121 -21.32 2.11 6.38
N ARG A 122 -22.43 1.45 6.00
CA ARG A 122 -23.75 2.10 5.86
C ARG A 122 -24.19 2.76 7.17
N LYS A 123 -24.03 2.08 8.31
CA LYS A 123 -24.38 2.63 9.63
C LYS A 123 -23.54 3.87 9.98
N LYS A 124 -22.23 3.83 9.70
CA LYS A 124 -21.34 4.99 9.92
C LYS A 124 -21.71 6.18 9.03
N LEU A 125 -22.06 5.95 7.75
CA LEU A 125 -22.51 7.00 6.85
C LEU A 125 -23.81 7.66 7.33
N ALA A 126 -24.80 6.87 7.77
CA ALA A 126 -26.04 7.39 8.35
C ALA A 126 -25.79 8.19 9.64
N GLN A 127 -24.83 7.77 10.47
CA GLN A 127 -24.46 8.52 11.67
C GLN A 127 -23.80 9.87 11.33
N ILE A 128 -22.94 9.91 10.30
CA ILE A 128 -22.32 11.16 9.82
C ILE A 128 -23.39 12.11 9.28
N GLU A 129 -24.37 11.61 8.54
CA GLU A 129 -25.48 12.42 8.02
C GLU A 129 -26.33 13.00 9.15
N LYS A 130 -26.67 12.18 10.15
CA LYS A 130 -27.39 12.61 11.36
C LYS A 130 -26.62 13.66 12.18
N LEU A 131 -25.29 13.52 12.27
CA LEU A 131 -24.44 14.51 12.93
C LEU A 131 -24.35 15.80 12.10
N LYS A 132 -24.16 15.71 10.78
CA LYS A 132 -24.16 16.88 9.90
C LYS A 132 -25.46 17.70 10.02
N GLU A 133 -26.62 17.06 10.05
CA GLU A 133 -27.89 17.77 10.22
C GLU A 133 -27.99 18.44 11.60
N LYS A 134 -27.56 17.73 12.65
CA LYS A 134 -27.61 18.23 14.03
C LYS A 134 -26.59 19.35 14.32
N ASP A 135 -25.38 19.22 13.79
CA ASP A 135 -24.31 20.22 13.91
C ASP A 135 -24.62 21.46 13.07
N PHE A 136 -25.18 21.29 11.86
CA PHE A 136 -25.62 22.43 11.03
C PHE A 136 -26.78 23.20 11.67
N ALA A 137 -27.75 22.50 12.28
CA ALA A 137 -28.85 23.13 13.02
C ALA A 137 -28.38 23.88 14.29
N SER A 138 -27.22 23.52 14.85
CA SER A 138 -26.65 24.21 16.02
C SER A 138 -25.65 25.32 15.65
N LEU A 139 -25.34 25.48 14.36
CA LEU A 139 -24.39 26.44 13.80
C LEU A 139 -25.05 27.61 13.05
N GLU A 140 -26.37 27.82 13.20
CA GLU A 140 -26.99 29.13 12.95
C GLU A 140 -27.11 29.93 14.27
N PRO A 141 -26.04 30.58 14.76
CA PRO A 141 -26.18 31.63 15.74
C PRO A 141 -26.71 32.88 15.04
N GLU A 142 -27.96 33.23 15.31
CA GLU A 142 -28.38 34.60 15.67
C GLU A 142 -27.81 35.81 14.89
N ALA A 143 -27.49 35.68 13.60
CA ALA A 143 -27.01 36.79 12.77
C ALA A 143 -28.15 37.70 12.25
N LYS A 144 -29.24 37.85 13.02
CA LYS A 144 -30.32 38.83 12.79
C LYS A 144 -30.76 39.48 14.10
N ALA A 145 -29.83 40.12 14.80
CA ALA A 145 -30.14 41.10 15.83
C ALA A 145 -29.10 42.23 15.81
N LYS A 146 -29.10 43.02 14.73
CA LYS A 146 -28.68 44.42 14.75
C LYS A 146 -29.18 45.19 13.54
#